data_AF-A0A3M6XBQ9-F1
#
_entry.id   AF-A0A3M6XBQ9-F1
#
_cell.length_a   1.000
_cell.length_b   1.000
_cell.length_c   1.000
_cell.angle_alpha   90.00
_cell.angle_beta   90.00
_cell.angle_gamma   90.00
#
_symmetry.space_group_name_H-M   'P 1'
#
loop_
_entity.id
_entity.type
_entity.pdbx_description
1 polymer ?
#
loop_
_entity_poly.entity_id
_entity_poly.type
_entity_poly.pdbx_seq_one_letter_code
_entity_poly.pdbx_strand_id
1 'polypeptide(L)'
;MEYLIRFVQQHETFRRPEIESLADLAGYSVEWLSYSDDSPFAIIRFKQAEIPDAAVQTVIQRSILCDQIYELWGSVGGSDYDLLRQDITSRTQHLWPQYRTSSFRFTVDSYHGKLSLAEQRDLIESFDFMSFEGPVRMKNPDQHFTIFEDYELDAKLPYHLYFGRLIGEGGRKAINLYNLKKRSYIATTSMDAELSLITANLTQAGPGKLAYDPFMGTGSFPLACAHFGAVVFGSDLDGRSIRGKGSRSVRNNFHQYHTAHRYLGGFIADLTNSPLRTSTIPSPPQSDYPTNTTTGKNRNRKQSPLQPPLDAILCDPPYGVREGLKVLGSTRAHLHEVVHLADGTPAHLQENYLPPKRPYSLGRMLEDILEFAAERLGEAGGRLGLWMPVAGAVSAESEGEEGQSQEPPPPPPSQPRPGEQEEAKPSDPATATPSAAAAAAATADSSPAADLPKTRLPQPAEQAEQESQSSAEEEIIPIPTHPALRLAHTSQQDFNKWSRRLLIYIRLPQEEVPQGELAEFRSRRDERERREREEMVRERERDWSERERGRGCEEGKGQLREEGEEGGGGQGRGGREGGEKGRKGKKKGGTADELNAFRKRYFQGFREV
;
A
#
# COMPACT_ATOMS: atom_id res chain seq x y z
N MET A 1 28.45 -13.86 -8.76
CA MET A 1 28.51 -12.48 -9.27
C MET A 1 27.65 -11.58 -8.38
N GLU A 2 28.05 -10.33 -8.18
CA GLU A 2 27.30 -9.31 -7.42
C GLU A 2 26.53 -8.40 -8.37
N TYR A 3 25.41 -7.87 -7.92
CA TYR A 3 24.58 -6.96 -8.70
C TYR A 3 24.29 -5.69 -7.89
N LEU A 4 24.34 -4.55 -8.57
CA LEU A 4 23.95 -3.25 -8.04
C LEU A 4 22.53 -2.93 -8.49
N ILE A 5 21.64 -2.71 -7.53
CA ILE A 5 20.30 -2.19 -7.79
C ILE A 5 20.33 -0.68 -7.58
N ARG A 6 19.79 0.05 -8.57
CA ARG A 6 19.43 1.46 -8.45
C ARG A 6 17.92 1.56 -8.20
N PHE A 7 17.53 1.89 -6.98
CA PHE A 7 16.15 2.16 -6.59
C PHE A 7 15.75 3.60 -6.88
N VAL A 8 14.44 3.85 -6.94
CA VAL A 8 13.92 5.21 -6.74
C VAL A 8 13.91 5.57 -5.27
N GLN A 9 14.09 6.86 -4.96
CA GLN A 9 14.09 7.36 -3.59
C GLN A 9 12.67 7.57 -3.04
N GLN A 10 11.87 6.50 -3.03
CA GLN A 10 10.49 6.48 -2.54
C GLN A 10 10.15 5.09 -1.97
N HIS A 11 9.25 5.05 -0.99
CA HIS A 11 8.71 3.81 -0.42
C HIS A 11 9.82 2.84 0.02
N GLU A 12 10.80 3.35 0.75
CA GLU A 12 12.01 2.68 1.23
C GLU A 12 11.68 1.30 1.84
N THR A 13 10.70 1.27 2.75
CA THR A 13 10.24 0.06 3.44
C THR A 13 9.63 -1.02 2.53
N PHE A 14 9.36 -0.69 1.26
CA PHE A 14 8.82 -1.61 0.25
C PHE A 14 9.89 -2.14 -0.71
N ARG A 15 11.07 -1.51 -0.79
CA ARG A 15 12.12 -1.84 -1.77
C ARG A 15 12.59 -3.30 -1.64
N ARG A 16 13.03 -3.69 -0.44
CA ARG A 16 13.49 -5.06 -0.19
C ARG A 16 12.37 -6.10 -0.35
N PRO A 17 11.19 -5.92 0.27
CA PRO A 17 10.06 -6.84 0.07
C PRO A 17 9.69 -7.05 -1.39
N GLU A 18 9.72 -5.99 -2.21
CA GLU A 18 9.37 -6.12 -3.63
C GLU A 18 10.40 -6.99 -4.35
N ILE A 19 11.70 -6.71 -4.22
CA ILE A 19 12.75 -7.50 -4.88
C ILE A 19 12.76 -8.96 -4.39
N GLU A 20 12.61 -9.19 -3.09
CA GLU A 20 12.53 -10.54 -2.53
C GLU A 20 11.32 -11.30 -3.08
N SER A 21 10.15 -10.65 -3.15
CA SER A 21 8.93 -11.26 -3.69
C SER A 21 9.01 -11.55 -5.18
N LEU A 22 9.73 -10.70 -5.94
CA LEU A 22 9.95 -10.88 -7.38
C LEU A 22 10.96 -11.98 -7.68
N ALA A 23 12.03 -12.07 -6.90
CA ALA A 23 12.99 -13.15 -6.99
C ALA A 23 12.30 -14.49 -6.69
N ASP A 24 11.52 -14.56 -5.61
CA ASP A 24 10.76 -15.76 -5.24
C ASP A 24 9.77 -16.17 -6.34
N LEU A 25 9.05 -15.22 -6.94
CA LEU A 25 8.13 -15.53 -8.05
C LEU A 25 8.86 -16.13 -9.26
N ALA A 26 10.07 -15.66 -9.55
CA ALA A 26 10.88 -16.18 -10.64
C ALA A 26 11.63 -17.48 -10.27
N GLY A 27 11.49 -17.99 -9.04
CA GLY A 27 12.16 -19.19 -8.56
C GLY A 27 13.61 -18.97 -8.09
N TYR A 28 13.96 -17.74 -7.75
CA TYR A 28 15.29 -17.34 -7.29
C TYR A 28 15.30 -16.87 -5.84
N SER A 29 16.49 -16.76 -5.26
CA SER A 29 16.66 -16.22 -3.91
C SER A 29 17.80 -15.24 -3.89
N VAL A 30 17.61 -14.14 -3.17
CA VAL A 30 18.58 -13.05 -3.08
C VAL A 30 19.20 -13.00 -1.68
N GLU A 31 20.46 -12.60 -1.64
CA GLU A 31 21.22 -12.22 -0.46
C GLU A 31 21.53 -10.71 -0.59
N TRP A 32 21.23 -9.94 0.45
CA TRP A 32 21.56 -8.52 0.52
C TRP A 32 22.96 -8.36 1.11
N LEU A 33 23.88 -7.81 0.32
CA LEU A 33 25.25 -7.52 0.75
C LEU A 33 25.38 -6.09 1.28
N SER A 34 24.59 -5.16 0.72
CA SER A 34 24.49 -3.78 1.18
C SER A 34 23.10 -3.23 0.88
N TYR A 35 22.52 -2.50 1.83
CA TYR A 35 21.24 -1.81 1.68
C TYR A 35 21.17 -0.66 2.69
N SER A 36 20.64 0.48 2.27
CA SER A 36 20.30 1.61 3.12
C SER A 36 18.98 2.23 2.64
N ASP A 37 18.17 2.75 3.56
CA ASP A 37 16.99 3.53 3.19
C ASP A 37 17.39 4.93 2.67
N ASP A 38 18.56 5.44 3.09
CA ASP A 38 19.06 6.78 2.71
C ASP A 38 19.81 6.80 1.37
N SER A 39 20.24 5.63 0.88
CA SER A 39 20.88 5.48 -0.43
C SER A 39 19.93 4.78 -1.40
N PRO A 40 19.89 5.19 -2.68
CA PRO A 40 19.16 4.46 -3.70
C PRO A 40 19.93 3.21 -4.18
N PHE A 41 21.16 3.02 -3.74
CA PHE A 41 22.01 1.92 -4.17
C PHE A 41 21.93 0.76 -3.17
N ALA A 42 21.78 -0.44 -3.70
CA ALA A 42 21.88 -1.67 -2.93
C ALA A 42 22.70 -2.70 -3.69
N ILE A 43 23.43 -3.53 -2.96
CA ILE A 43 24.20 -4.63 -3.54
C ILE A 43 23.53 -5.94 -3.14
N ILE A 44 23.21 -6.77 -4.13
CA ILE A 44 22.67 -8.10 -3.92
C ILE A 44 23.52 -9.17 -4.59
N ARG A 45 23.33 -10.40 -4.15
CA ARG A 45 23.84 -11.61 -4.79
C ARG A 45 22.71 -12.62 -4.89
N PHE A 46 22.56 -13.28 -6.03
CA PHE A 46 21.67 -14.43 -6.14
C PHE A 46 22.35 -15.65 -5.51
N LYS A 47 21.59 -16.43 -4.72
CA LYS A 47 22.13 -17.61 -4.02
C LYS A 47 22.45 -18.77 -4.96
N GLN A 48 21.87 -18.75 -6.17
CA GLN A 48 22.16 -19.70 -7.24
C GLN A 48 23.61 -19.52 -7.72
N ALA A 49 24.31 -20.64 -7.92
CA ALA A 49 25.72 -20.63 -8.33
C ALA A 49 25.92 -19.90 -9.68
N GLU A 50 24.97 -20.09 -10.61
CA GLU A 50 24.93 -19.40 -11.89
C GLU A 50 23.50 -18.89 -12.13
N ILE A 51 23.40 -17.65 -12.61
CA ILE A 51 22.13 -17.04 -13.02
C ILE A 51 22.36 -16.28 -14.33
N PRO A 52 21.62 -16.57 -15.41
CA PRO A 52 21.78 -15.86 -16.67
C PRO A 52 21.17 -14.46 -16.60
N ASP A 53 21.70 -13.51 -17.38
CA ASP A 53 21.19 -12.13 -17.47
C ASP A 53 19.67 -12.08 -17.70
N ALA A 54 19.14 -12.97 -18.56
CA ALA A 54 17.71 -13.05 -18.85
C ALA A 54 16.85 -13.40 -17.61
N ALA A 55 17.39 -14.19 -16.68
CA ALA A 55 16.70 -14.49 -15.43
C ALA A 55 16.68 -13.29 -14.48
N VAL A 56 17.81 -12.57 -14.37
CA VAL A 56 17.89 -11.33 -13.58
C VAL A 56 16.95 -10.26 -14.15
N GLN A 57 16.90 -10.11 -15.48
CA GLN A 57 15.91 -9.29 -16.18
C GLN A 57 14.48 -9.72 -15.84
N THR A 58 14.20 -11.02 -15.85
CA THR A 58 12.86 -11.54 -15.53
C THR A 58 12.42 -11.20 -14.10
N VAL A 59 13.36 -11.20 -13.14
CA VAL A 59 13.10 -10.79 -11.75
C VAL A 59 12.68 -9.32 -11.68
N ILE A 60 13.46 -8.43 -12.30
CA ILE A 60 13.31 -6.99 -12.10
C ILE A 60 12.35 -6.32 -13.10
N GLN A 61 12.05 -6.92 -14.26
CA GLN A 61 11.29 -6.30 -15.36
C GLN A 61 9.93 -5.72 -14.96
N ARG A 62 9.36 -6.22 -13.86
CA ARG A 62 8.06 -5.80 -13.33
C ARG A 62 8.16 -5.06 -11.99
N SER A 63 9.35 -4.87 -11.44
CA SER A 63 9.56 -4.08 -10.23
C SER A 63 9.12 -2.64 -10.46
N ILE A 64 8.44 -2.09 -9.47
CA ILE A 64 8.03 -0.70 -9.47
C ILE A 64 9.06 0.14 -8.74
N LEU A 65 9.79 -0.37 -7.75
CA LEU A 65 10.73 0.44 -6.97
C LEU A 65 12.18 0.38 -7.47
N CYS A 66 12.57 -0.70 -8.13
CA CYS A 66 13.83 -0.75 -8.87
C CYS A 66 13.70 0.06 -10.16
N ASP A 67 14.58 1.04 -10.32
CA ASP A 67 14.73 1.73 -11.59
C ASP A 67 15.49 0.82 -12.57
N GLN A 68 16.68 0.36 -12.15
CA GLN A 68 17.56 -0.47 -12.97
C GLN A 68 18.41 -1.40 -12.10
N ILE A 69 18.86 -2.53 -12.69
CA ILE A 69 19.82 -3.45 -12.08
C ILE A 69 21.02 -3.66 -12.98
N TYR A 70 22.19 -3.73 -12.37
CA TYR A 70 23.50 -3.79 -13.01
C TYR A 70 24.29 -4.98 -12.49
N GLU A 71 25.05 -5.62 -13.36
CA GLU A 71 26.14 -6.49 -12.95
C GLU A 71 27.27 -5.61 -12.42
N LEU A 72 27.66 -5.81 -11.16
CA LEU A 72 28.59 -4.92 -10.45
C LEU A 72 30.03 -5.25 -10.85
N TRP A 73 30.69 -4.32 -11.54
CA TRP A 73 32.04 -4.49 -12.06
C TRP A 73 33.09 -3.81 -11.19
N GLY A 74 32.73 -2.74 -10.49
CA GLY A 74 33.60 -2.11 -9.51
C GLY A 74 32.84 -1.38 -8.41
N SER A 75 33.40 -1.35 -7.20
CA SER A 75 32.84 -0.65 -6.05
C SER A 75 33.96 -0.24 -5.08
N VAL A 76 34.08 1.07 -4.83
CA VAL A 76 35.07 1.61 -3.89
C VAL A 76 34.43 2.68 -3.01
N GLY A 77 34.80 2.68 -1.73
CA GLY A 77 34.48 3.78 -0.82
C GLY A 77 35.37 4.99 -1.11
N GLY A 78 34.82 6.19 -0.94
CA GLY A 78 35.45 7.47 -1.25
C GLY A 78 35.23 7.90 -2.69
N SER A 79 36.01 8.91 -3.11
CA SER A 79 35.88 9.60 -4.40
C SER A 79 37.06 9.36 -5.35
N ASP A 80 37.85 8.30 -5.12
CA ASP A 80 39.07 8.03 -5.88
C ASP A 80 38.78 7.13 -7.09
N TYR A 81 38.82 7.75 -8.27
CA TYR A 81 38.60 7.08 -9.54
C TYR A 81 39.74 6.12 -9.95
N ASP A 82 40.98 6.34 -9.48
CA ASP A 82 42.08 5.40 -9.73
C ASP A 82 41.86 4.08 -8.99
N LEU A 83 41.38 4.16 -7.74
CA LEU A 83 40.98 2.96 -6.99
C LEU A 83 39.83 2.23 -7.66
N LEU A 84 38.83 2.96 -8.18
CA LEU A 84 37.74 2.36 -8.93
C LEU A 84 38.25 1.62 -10.17
N ARG A 85 39.14 2.24 -10.97
CA ARG A 85 39.74 1.61 -12.16
C ARG A 85 40.52 0.33 -11.81
N GLN A 86 41.26 0.34 -10.71
CA GLN A 86 41.99 -0.83 -10.22
C GLN A 86 41.02 -1.96 -9.83
N ASP A 87 39.96 -1.65 -9.09
CA ASP A 87 38.95 -2.64 -8.68
C ASP A 87 38.24 -3.23 -9.91
N ILE A 88 37.80 -2.41 -10.88
CA ILE A 88 37.18 -2.86 -12.13
C ILE A 88 38.10 -3.81 -12.90
N THR A 89 39.38 -3.45 -13.04
CA THR A 89 40.37 -4.27 -13.76
C THR A 89 40.53 -5.62 -13.05
N SER A 90 40.72 -5.61 -11.73
CA SER A 90 40.90 -6.84 -10.95
C SER A 90 39.70 -7.78 -11.02
N ARG A 91 38.47 -7.23 -10.99
CA ARG A 91 37.23 -7.99 -10.97
C ARG A 91 36.82 -8.50 -12.35
N THR A 92 37.03 -7.73 -13.41
CA THR A 92 36.31 -7.95 -14.68
C THR A 92 37.15 -7.99 -15.94
N GLN A 93 38.47 -7.79 -15.87
CA GLN A 93 39.33 -7.80 -17.08
C GLN A 93 39.18 -9.08 -17.93
N HIS A 94 38.93 -10.21 -17.28
CA HIS A 94 38.70 -11.50 -17.96
C HIS A 94 37.38 -11.55 -18.76
N LEU A 95 36.43 -10.65 -18.50
CA LEU A 95 35.14 -10.55 -19.20
C LEU A 95 35.21 -9.62 -20.42
N TRP A 96 36.12 -8.63 -20.43
CA TRP A 96 36.19 -7.61 -21.48
C TRP A 96 36.31 -8.16 -22.91
N PRO A 97 37.05 -9.27 -23.19
CA PRO A 97 37.11 -9.85 -24.53
C PRO A 97 35.74 -10.24 -25.11
N GLN A 98 34.77 -10.57 -24.26
CA GLN A 98 33.41 -10.95 -24.67
C GLN A 98 32.63 -9.75 -25.25
N TYR A 99 32.98 -8.53 -24.83
CA TYR A 99 32.28 -7.29 -25.18
C TYR A 99 33.08 -6.38 -26.11
N ARG A 100 34.34 -6.73 -26.42
CA ARG A 100 35.31 -5.87 -27.13
C ARG A 100 34.75 -5.20 -28.38
N THR A 101 33.99 -5.93 -29.20
CA THR A 101 33.44 -5.44 -30.47
C THR A 101 31.94 -5.10 -30.41
N SER A 102 31.31 -5.25 -29.24
CA SER A 102 29.89 -4.93 -29.04
C SER A 102 29.67 -3.43 -29.17
N SER A 103 28.51 -3.00 -29.70
CA SER A 103 28.17 -1.59 -29.62
C SER A 103 27.90 -1.20 -28.17
N PHE A 104 28.39 -0.04 -27.74
CA PHE A 104 28.32 0.33 -26.33
C PHE A 104 27.96 1.79 -26.09
N ARG A 105 27.53 2.09 -24.87
CA ARG A 105 27.45 3.46 -24.33
C ARG A 105 27.89 3.49 -22.88
N PHE A 106 28.39 4.64 -22.46
CA PHE A 106 28.61 4.97 -21.05
C PHE A 106 27.65 6.07 -20.63
N THR A 107 27.21 6.03 -19.37
CA THR A 107 26.48 7.11 -18.71
C THR A 107 27.03 7.34 -17.31
N VAL A 108 26.72 8.49 -16.74
CA VAL A 108 27.04 8.83 -15.35
C VAL A 108 25.73 9.07 -14.59
N ASP A 109 25.56 8.43 -13.44
CA ASP A 109 24.47 8.68 -12.49
C ASP A 109 25.09 9.22 -11.19
N SER A 110 24.89 10.51 -10.97
CA SER A 110 25.43 11.27 -9.84
C SER A 110 24.29 11.57 -8.89
N TYR A 111 24.11 10.74 -7.87
CA TYR A 111 23.02 10.88 -6.90
C TYR A 111 23.38 11.93 -5.85
N HIS A 112 22.52 12.94 -5.66
CA HIS A 112 22.79 14.18 -4.90
C HIS A 112 23.96 15.04 -5.40
N GLY A 113 24.81 14.51 -6.28
CA GLY A 113 25.84 15.25 -6.99
C GLY A 113 25.33 15.97 -8.24
N LYS A 114 26.21 16.79 -8.81
CA LYS A 114 26.02 17.41 -10.12
C LYS A 114 27.35 17.47 -10.84
N LEU A 115 27.42 16.80 -11.99
CA LEU A 115 28.50 16.94 -12.95
C LEU A 115 27.99 17.64 -14.21
N SER A 116 28.77 18.61 -14.71
CA SER A 116 28.55 19.20 -16.02
C SER A 116 28.75 18.17 -17.13
N LEU A 117 28.22 18.47 -18.33
CA LEU A 117 28.40 17.58 -19.49
C LEU A 117 29.86 17.41 -19.90
N ALA A 118 30.69 18.44 -19.67
CA ALA A 118 32.13 18.37 -19.93
C ALA A 118 32.80 17.41 -18.94
N GLU A 119 32.52 17.56 -17.64
CA GLU A 119 33.06 16.67 -16.59
C GLU A 119 32.60 15.22 -16.78
N GLN A 120 31.33 14.99 -17.13
CA GLN A 120 30.83 13.64 -17.44
C GLN A 120 31.56 13.04 -18.63
N ARG A 121 31.84 13.84 -19.67
CA ARG A 121 32.59 13.38 -20.85
C ARG A 121 34.03 13.01 -20.47
N ASP A 122 34.73 13.89 -19.77
CA ASP A 122 36.11 13.66 -19.34
C ASP A 122 36.20 12.42 -18.45
N LEU A 123 35.23 12.24 -17.56
CA LEU A 123 35.11 11.06 -16.72
C LEU A 123 34.91 9.78 -17.56
N ILE A 124 34.00 9.80 -18.54
CA ILE A 124 33.77 8.66 -19.44
C ILE A 124 35.03 8.36 -20.26
N GLU A 125 35.71 9.36 -20.79
CA GLU A 125 36.96 9.21 -21.56
C GLU A 125 38.07 8.58 -20.71
N SER A 126 38.08 8.80 -19.38
CA SER A 126 39.03 8.17 -18.45
C SER A 126 38.89 6.64 -18.32
N PHE A 127 37.87 6.03 -18.93
CA PHE A 127 37.65 4.58 -18.95
C PHE A 127 38.22 3.90 -20.21
N ASP A 128 39.06 4.60 -21.00
CA ASP A 128 39.70 4.05 -22.21
C ASP A 128 40.51 2.77 -21.97
N PHE A 129 40.99 2.55 -20.75
CA PHE A 129 41.82 1.41 -20.36
C PHE A 129 41.13 0.06 -20.61
N MET A 130 39.79 0.05 -20.66
CA MET A 130 38.99 -1.13 -20.99
C MET A 130 39.16 -1.58 -22.46
N SER A 131 39.64 -0.69 -23.33
CA SER A 131 39.99 -0.97 -24.74
C SER A 131 38.85 -1.59 -25.55
N PHE A 132 37.62 -1.10 -25.38
CA PHE A 132 36.50 -1.49 -26.24
C PHE A 132 36.61 -0.83 -27.62
N GLU A 133 36.46 -1.63 -28.66
CA GLU A 133 36.66 -1.24 -30.07
C GLU A 133 35.35 -1.18 -30.86
N GLY A 134 34.25 -1.66 -30.27
CA GLY A 134 32.93 -1.61 -30.88
C GLY A 134 32.40 -0.17 -31.07
N PRO A 135 31.35 0.01 -31.89
CA PRO A 135 30.84 1.34 -32.18
C PRO A 135 30.06 1.92 -30.99
N VAL A 136 30.31 3.20 -30.67
CA VAL A 136 29.52 3.93 -29.65
C VAL A 136 28.11 4.19 -30.17
N ARG A 137 27.08 3.72 -29.45
CA ARG A 137 25.66 3.90 -29.81
C ARG A 137 24.85 4.47 -28.64
N MET A 138 24.35 5.69 -28.78
CA MET A 138 23.58 6.35 -27.71
C MET A 138 22.18 5.75 -27.48
N LYS A 139 21.60 5.12 -28.51
CA LYS A 139 20.28 4.48 -28.48
C LYS A 139 20.43 2.99 -28.78
N ASN A 140 19.80 2.16 -27.95
CA ASN A 140 19.79 0.70 -28.07
C ASN A 140 21.20 0.10 -28.34
N PRO A 141 22.22 0.42 -27.53
CA PRO A 141 23.50 -0.28 -27.62
C PRO A 141 23.36 -1.74 -27.21
N ASP A 142 24.32 -2.58 -27.61
CA ASP A 142 24.41 -3.95 -27.12
C ASP A 142 24.82 -3.96 -25.64
N GLN A 143 25.71 -3.05 -25.23
CA GLN A 143 26.17 -2.89 -23.85
C GLN A 143 25.98 -1.47 -23.33
N HIS A 144 25.44 -1.33 -22.13
CA HIS A 144 25.33 -0.05 -21.45
C HIS A 144 26.05 -0.13 -20.11
N PHE A 145 27.10 0.67 -19.98
CA PHE A 145 27.86 0.82 -18.74
C PHE A 145 27.49 2.12 -18.03
N THR A 146 27.42 2.09 -16.71
CA THR A 146 27.13 3.28 -15.90
C THR A 146 28.19 3.43 -14.80
N ILE A 147 28.69 4.66 -14.68
CA ILE A 147 29.51 5.11 -13.56
C ILE A 147 28.57 5.78 -12.58
N PHE A 148 28.61 5.35 -11.32
CA PHE A 148 27.77 5.89 -10.27
C PHE A 148 28.60 6.64 -9.25
N GLU A 149 28.10 7.80 -8.85
CA GLU A 149 28.60 8.55 -7.72
C GLU A 149 27.48 8.68 -6.68
N ASP A 150 27.75 8.24 -5.47
CA ASP A 150 26.85 8.41 -4.34
C ASP A 150 27.39 9.50 -3.40
N TYR A 151 26.62 10.57 -3.24
CA TYR A 151 26.97 11.71 -2.39
C TYR A 151 26.06 11.73 -1.17
N GLU A 152 26.66 12.08 -0.03
CA GLU A 152 25.87 12.62 1.07
C GLU A 152 25.23 13.95 0.62
N LEU A 153 24.08 14.29 1.20
CA LEU A 153 23.39 15.54 0.88
C LEU A 153 24.34 16.73 1.10
N ASP A 154 24.43 17.62 0.11
CA ASP A 154 25.29 18.81 0.09
C ASP A 154 26.82 18.54 0.15
N ALA A 155 27.26 17.27 0.06
CA ALA A 155 28.68 16.95 -0.01
C ALA A 155 29.29 17.35 -1.36
N LYS A 156 30.57 17.76 -1.33
CA LYS A 156 31.31 18.14 -2.55
C LYS A 156 31.91 16.95 -3.29
N LEU A 157 32.17 15.87 -2.59
CA LEU A 157 32.80 14.66 -3.13
C LEU A 157 31.91 13.47 -2.80
N PRO A 158 31.81 12.47 -3.70
CA PRO A 158 31.08 11.26 -3.41
C PRO A 158 31.77 10.47 -2.30
N TYR A 159 30.97 9.83 -1.46
CA TYR A 159 31.48 8.92 -0.43
C TYR A 159 31.57 7.48 -0.94
N HIS A 160 30.99 7.18 -2.11
CA HIS A 160 31.10 5.88 -2.75
C HIS A 160 31.00 6.00 -4.28
N LEU A 161 31.78 5.18 -4.98
CA LEU A 161 31.75 5.05 -6.43
C LEU A 161 31.43 3.62 -6.84
N TYR A 162 30.62 3.47 -7.88
CA TYR A 162 30.33 2.17 -8.49
C TYR A 162 30.51 2.20 -10.01
N PHE A 163 30.75 1.04 -10.58
CA PHE A 163 30.71 0.82 -12.02
C PHE A 163 29.96 -0.47 -12.32
N GLY A 164 29.00 -0.39 -13.25
CA GLY A 164 28.15 -1.54 -13.57
C GLY A 164 27.76 -1.63 -15.02
N ARG A 165 27.53 -2.87 -15.48
CA ARG A 165 26.93 -3.19 -16.78
C ARG A 165 25.44 -3.39 -16.62
N LEU A 166 24.63 -2.63 -17.34
CA LEU A 166 23.16 -2.71 -17.25
C LEU A 166 22.69 -4.11 -17.64
N ILE A 167 21.91 -4.71 -16.75
CA ILE A 167 21.25 -6.00 -17.00
C ILE A 167 19.79 -5.78 -17.37
N GLY A 168 19.07 -4.91 -16.66
CA GLY A 168 17.69 -4.61 -17.01
C GLY A 168 17.10 -3.41 -16.29
N GLU A 169 15.92 -3.00 -16.76
CA GLU A 169 15.14 -1.87 -16.24
C GLU A 169 13.85 -2.37 -15.57
N GLY A 170 13.41 -1.68 -14.52
CA GLY A 170 12.15 -1.95 -13.84
C GLY A 170 10.91 -1.58 -14.68
N GLY A 171 9.76 -2.05 -14.21
CA GLY A 171 8.44 -1.91 -14.82
C GLY A 171 7.72 -0.58 -14.55
N ARG A 172 8.42 0.46 -14.09
CA ARG A 172 7.84 1.74 -13.62
C ARG A 172 6.93 2.46 -14.60
N LYS A 173 7.08 2.19 -15.91
CA LYS A 173 6.20 2.71 -16.97
C LYS A 173 4.72 2.38 -16.72
N ALA A 174 4.42 1.30 -16.00
CA ALA A 174 3.07 0.91 -15.61
C ALA A 174 2.35 1.95 -14.73
N ILE A 175 3.06 2.68 -13.85
CA ILE A 175 2.46 3.72 -12.99
C ILE A 175 1.76 4.78 -13.87
N ASN A 176 2.43 5.22 -14.93
CA ASN A 176 1.93 6.25 -15.84
C ASN A 176 0.76 5.77 -16.72
N LEU A 177 0.69 4.47 -16.99
CA LEU A 177 -0.42 3.83 -17.69
C LEU A 177 -1.68 3.83 -16.80
N TYR A 178 -1.55 3.44 -15.53
CA TYR A 178 -2.67 3.28 -14.61
C TYR A 178 -3.02 4.51 -13.76
N ASN A 179 -2.33 5.63 -14.01
CA ASN A 179 -2.52 6.90 -13.33
C ASN A 179 -4.02 7.27 -13.24
N LEU A 180 -4.49 7.55 -12.01
CA LEU A 180 -5.90 7.81 -11.74
C LEU A 180 -6.48 8.99 -12.55
N LYS A 181 -5.67 9.99 -12.90
CA LYS A 181 -6.12 11.13 -13.73
C LYS A 181 -6.53 10.71 -15.15
N LYS A 182 -6.01 9.58 -15.63
CA LYS A 182 -6.31 9.03 -16.97
C LYS A 182 -7.37 7.92 -16.94
N ARG A 183 -7.77 7.45 -15.76
CA ARG A 183 -8.70 6.33 -15.61
C ARG A 183 -10.14 6.79 -15.82
N SER A 184 -10.90 6.07 -16.66
CA SER A 184 -12.28 6.44 -17.02
C SER A 184 -13.22 6.47 -15.81
N TYR A 185 -13.04 5.54 -14.87
CA TYR A 185 -13.85 5.43 -13.68
C TYR A 185 -13.01 5.33 -12.40
N ILE A 186 -13.24 6.27 -11.50
CA ILE A 186 -12.64 6.38 -10.16
C ILE A 186 -13.70 6.80 -9.15
N ALA A 187 -13.43 6.54 -7.88
CA ALA A 187 -14.13 7.04 -6.70
C ALA A 187 -13.13 7.59 -5.69
N THR A 188 -13.62 8.24 -4.64
CA THR A 188 -12.83 8.89 -3.58
C THR A 188 -11.89 7.95 -2.82
N THR A 189 -12.20 6.66 -2.79
CA THR A 189 -11.44 5.60 -2.11
C THR A 189 -10.61 4.75 -3.07
N SER A 190 -10.42 5.20 -4.32
CA SER A 190 -9.60 4.43 -5.27
C SER A 190 -8.13 4.48 -4.86
N MET A 191 -7.52 3.31 -4.63
CA MET A 191 -6.09 3.18 -4.39
C MET A 191 -5.27 3.73 -5.57
N ASP A 192 -4.14 4.38 -5.28
CA ASP A 192 -3.23 4.91 -6.31
C ASP A 192 -2.56 3.78 -7.11
N ALA A 193 -2.05 4.14 -8.29
CA ALA A 193 -1.52 3.16 -9.23
C ALA A 193 -0.21 2.50 -8.75
N GLU A 194 0.67 3.25 -8.11
CA GLU A 194 2.01 2.79 -7.74
C GLU A 194 1.91 1.74 -6.64
N LEU A 195 1.23 2.05 -5.55
CA LEU A 195 1.04 1.10 -4.45
C LEU A 195 0.14 -0.08 -4.84
N SER A 196 -0.81 0.10 -5.76
CA SER A 196 -1.59 -1.03 -6.29
C SER A 196 -0.71 -2.03 -7.04
N LEU A 197 0.23 -1.54 -7.87
CA LEU A 197 1.18 -2.38 -8.60
C LEU A 197 2.20 -3.04 -7.66
N ILE A 198 2.73 -2.31 -6.68
CA ILE A 198 3.63 -2.86 -5.66
C ILE A 198 2.92 -3.97 -4.86
N THR A 199 1.68 -3.74 -4.44
CA THR A 199 0.88 -4.76 -3.71
C THR A 199 0.66 -6.01 -4.58
N ALA A 200 0.38 -5.84 -5.88
CA ALA A 200 0.25 -6.95 -6.81
C ALA A 200 1.57 -7.73 -7.03
N ASN A 201 2.72 -7.04 -6.98
CA ASN A 201 4.03 -7.69 -7.01
C ASN A 201 4.30 -8.50 -5.74
N LEU A 202 4.05 -7.91 -4.57
CA LEU A 202 4.28 -8.53 -3.25
C LEU A 202 3.38 -9.74 -2.97
N THR A 203 2.15 -9.72 -3.50
CA THR A 203 1.22 -10.85 -3.50
C THR A 203 1.45 -11.81 -4.67
N GLN A 204 2.44 -11.52 -5.52
CA GLN A 204 2.86 -12.35 -6.65
C GLN A 204 1.75 -12.67 -7.65
N ALA A 205 0.88 -11.72 -7.94
CA ALA A 205 -0.09 -11.83 -9.03
C ALA A 205 0.64 -12.11 -10.36
N GLY A 206 0.13 -13.01 -11.19
CA GLY A 206 0.82 -13.42 -12.43
C GLY A 206 -0.02 -14.34 -13.32
N PRO A 207 0.49 -14.72 -14.50
CA PRO A 207 -0.23 -15.60 -15.42
C PRO A 207 -0.59 -16.94 -14.76
N GLY A 208 -1.78 -17.44 -15.03
CA GLY A 208 -2.29 -18.69 -14.46
C GLY A 208 -2.79 -18.59 -13.01
N LYS A 209 -2.64 -17.42 -12.36
CA LYS A 209 -3.09 -17.18 -10.99
C LYS A 209 -4.44 -16.50 -10.92
N LEU A 210 -5.18 -16.79 -9.85
CA LEU A 210 -6.48 -16.21 -9.52
C LEU A 210 -6.34 -15.24 -8.33
N ALA A 211 -6.61 -13.95 -8.56
CA ALA A 211 -6.53 -12.90 -7.55
C ALA A 211 -7.92 -12.34 -7.19
N TYR A 212 -8.15 -12.13 -5.90
CA TYR A 212 -9.42 -11.67 -5.34
C TYR A 212 -9.26 -10.43 -4.47
N ASP A 213 -10.18 -9.49 -4.59
CA ASP A 213 -10.28 -8.32 -3.71
C ASP A 213 -11.66 -8.28 -3.02
N PRO A 214 -11.74 -8.52 -1.69
CA PRO A 214 -13.00 -8.49 -0.96
C PRO A 214 -13.58 -7.09 -0.70
N PHE A 215 -12.82 -6.03 -1.02
CA PHE A 215 -13.21 -4.63 -0.85
C PHE A 215 -12.90 -3.84 -2.12
N MET A 216 -13.30 -4.39 -3.27
CA MET A 216 -12.72 -4.01 -4.56
C MET A 216 -12.99 -2.57 -4.99
N GLY A 217 -14.04 -1.92 -4.48
CA GLY A 217 -14.42 -0.56 -4.86
C GLY A 217 -14.47 -0.38 -6.38
N THR A 218 -13.60 0.49 -6.89
CA THR A 218 -13.46 0.80 -8.33
C THR A 218 -12.44 -0.08 -9.08
N GLY A 219 -11.89 -1.10 -8.40
CA GLY A 219 -11.07 -2.15 -8.98
C GLY A 219 -9.59 -1.83 -9.13
N SER A 220 -8.99 -0.99 -8.26
CA SER A 220 -7.56 -0.65 -8.35
C SER A 220 -6.65 -1.89 -8.23
N PHE A 221 -6.81 -2.73 -7.20
CA PHE A 221 -5.99 -3.94 -7.06
C PHE A 221 -6.28 -5.00 -8.14
N PRO A 222 -7.54 -5.33 -8.47
CA PRO A 222 -7.84 -6.21 -9.59
C PRO A 222 -7.20 -5.75 -10.91
N LEU A 223 -7.21 -4.44 -11.20
CA LEU A 223 -6.61 -3.91 -12.41
C LEU A 223 -5.09 -4.05 -12.44
N ALA A 224 -4.42 -3.80 -11.30
CA ALA A 224 -2.98 -4.01 -11.15
C ALA A 224 -2.59 -5.50 -11.25
N CYS A 225 -3.37 -6.40 -10.66
CA CYS A 225 -3.14 -7.85 -10.79
C CYS A 225 -3.33 -8.33 -12.24
N ALA A 226 -4.36 -7.82 -12.93
CA ALA A 226 -4.61 -8.14 -14.32
C ALA A 226 -3.53 -7.59 -15.27
N HIS A 227 -2.87 -6.48 -14.92
CA HIS A 227 -1.69 -6.00 -15.65
C HIS A 227 -0.60 -7.08 -15.69
N PHE A 228 -0.32 -7.69 -14.54
CA PHE A 228 0.77 -8.68 -14.40
C PHE A 228 0.43 -10.09 -14.87
N GLY A 229 -0.80 -10.41 -15.26
CA GLY A 229 -1.12 -11.76 -15.74
C GLY A 229 -2.36 -12.39 -15.13
N ALA A 230 -2.74 -11.97 -13.94
CA ALA A 230 -3.71 -12.70 -13.14
C ALA A 230 -5.11 -12.59 -13.72
N VAL A 231 -5.89 -13.65 -13.53
CA VAL A 231 -7.35 -13.61 -13.65
C VAL A 231 -7.89 -13.03 -12.33
N VAL A 232 -8.81 -12.07 -12.42
CA VAL A 232 -9.18 -11.23 -11.28
C VAL A 232 -10.69 -11.09 -11.13
N PHE A 233 -11.11 -10.96 -9.88
CA PHE A 233 -12.49 -10.67 -9.52
C PHE A 233 -12.53 -10.09 -8.10
N GLY A 234 -13.69 -9.64 -7.66
CA GLY A 234 -13.81 -9.06 -6.33
C GLY A 234 -15.23 -8.96 -5.82
N SER A 235 -15.35 -8.52 -4.57
CA SER A 235 -16.62 -8.15 -3.96
C SER A 235 -16.56 -6.77 -3.35
N ASP A 236 -17.72 -6.17 -3.16
CA ASP A 236 -17.85 -4.97 -2.35
C ASP A 236 -19.21 -4.99 -1.65
N LEU A 237 -19.25 -4.43 -0.42
CA LEU A 237 -20.48 -4.24 0.34
C LEU A 237 -21.45 -3.30 -0.39
N ASP A 238 -20.93 -2.36 -1.18
CA ASP A 238 -21.71 -1.47 -2.03
C ASP A 238 -21.47 -1.76 -3.51
N GLY A 239 -22.40 -2.49 -4.13
CA GLY A 239 -22.32 -2.80 -5.56
C GLY A 239 -22.33 -1.58 -6.50
N ARG A 240 -22.68 -0.38 -6.02
CA ARG A 240 -22.64 0.85 -6.83
C ARG A 240 -21.21 1.20 -7.22
N SER A 241 -20.23 0.95 -6.34
CA SER A 241 -18.80 1.13 -6.60
C SER A 241 -18.31 0.28 -7.76
N ILE A 242 -18.87 -0.93 -7.91
CA ILE A 242 -18.49 -1.87 -8.96
C ILE A 242 -19.22 -1.55 -10.27
N ARG A 243 -20.55 -1.42 -10.19
CA ARG A 243 -21.41 -1.17 -11.36
C ARG A 243 -21.12 0.18 -12.01
N GLY A 244 -20.84 1.20 -11.20
CA GLY A 244 -20.73 2.57 -11.67
C GLY A 244 -22.00 3.08 -12.35
N LYS A 245 -21.87 3.97 -13.34
CA LYS A 245 -22.97 4.56 -14.09
C LYS A 245 -22.66 4.65 -15.59
N GLY A 246 -23.47 4.01 -16.42
CA GLY A 246 -23.34 4.05 -17.88
C GLY A 246 -21.97 3.54 -18.33
N SER A 247 -21.23 4.35 -19.07
CA SER A 247 -19.87 4.04 -19.56
C SER A 247 -18.77 4.18 -18.50
N ARG A 248 -19.08 4.60 -17.27
CA ARG A 248 -18.11 4.71 -16.17
C ARG A 248 -18.36 3.59 -15.17
N SER A 249 -17.63 2.49 -15.32
CA SER A 249 -17.76 1.29 -14.49
C SER A 249 -16.41 0.59 -14.35
N VAL A 250 -16.30 -0.33 -13.39
CA VAL A 250 -15.08 -1.15 -13.24
C VAL A 250 -14.81 -1.96 -14.50
N ARG A 251 -15.84 -2.56 -15.09
CA ARG A 251 -15.72 -3.30 -16.35
C ARG A 251 -15.09 -2.45 -17.46
N ASN A 252 -15.47 -1.18 -17.56
CA ASN A 252 -14.94 -0.28 -18.59
C ASN A 252 -13.50 0.14 -18.33
N ASN A 253 -13.04 0.18 -17.06
CA ASN A 253 -11.60 0.30 -16.78
C ASN A 253 -10.83 -0.88 -17.40
N PHE A 254 -11.30 -2.12 -17.22
CA PHE A 254 -10.65 -3.28 -17.84
C PHE A 254 -10.67 -3.25 -19.38
N HIS A 255 -11.73 -2.72 -20.00
CA HIS A 255 -11.73 -2.48 -21.44
C HIS A 255 -10.72 -1.41 -21.86
N GLN A 256 -10.64 -0.28 -21.15
CA GLN A 256 -9.69 0.81 -21.42
C GLN A 256 -8.24 0.31 -21.46
N TYR A 257 -7.88 -0.62 -20.56
CA TYR A 257 -6.52 -1.13 -20.44
C TYR A 257 -6.31 -2.49 -21.13
N HIS A 258 -7.26 -2.93 -21.97
CA HIS A 258 -7.18 -4.19 -22.73
C HIS A 258 -7.04 -5.46 -21.85
N THR A 259 -7.50 -5.39 -20.60
CA THR A 259 -7.44 -6.48 -19.61
C THR A 259 -8.80 -7.12 -19.33
N ALA A 260 -9.85 -6.78 -20.09
CA ALA A 260 -11.20 -7.31 -19.92
C ALA A 260 -11.30 -8.84 -19.96
N HIS A 261 -10.46 -9.52 -20.74
CA HIS A 261 -10.40 -10.98 -20.82
C HIS A 261 -9.92 -11.65 -19.52
N ARG A 262 -9.35 -10.88 -18.58
CA ARG A 262 -8.88 -11.36 -17.28
C ARG A 262 -9.86 -11.06 -16.14
N TYR A 263 -10.91 -10.27 -16.39
CA TYR A 263 -11.86 -9.86 -15.36
C TYR A 263 -13.08 -10.77 -15.35
N LEU A 264 -13.26 -11.54 -14.27
CA LEU A 264 -14.43 -12.43 -14.12
C LEU A 264 -15.68 -11.68 -13.63
N GLY A 265 -15.54 -10.43 -13.18
CA GLY A 265 -16.63 -9.63 -12.65
C GLY A 265 -16.43 -9.27 -11.18
N GLY A 266 -17.43 -8.55 -10.65
CA GLY A 266 -17.53 -8.23 -9.24
C GLY A 266 -18.95 -8.49 -8.77
N PHE A 267 -19.10 -8.89 -7.52
CA PHE A 267 -20.41 -9.19 -6.93
C PHE A 267 -20.61 -8.46 -5.60
N ILE A 268 -21.87 -8.34 -5.18
CA ILE A 268 -22.23 -7.67 -3.93
C ILE A 268 -22.15 -8.70 -2.82
N ALA A 269 -21.20 -8.54 -1.93
CA ALA A 269 -21.05 -9.31 -0.71
C ALA A 269 -20.17 -8.52 0.25
N ASP A 270 -20.32 -8.79 1.54
CA ASP A 270 -19.29 -8.45 2.51
C ASP A 270 -18.48 -9.71 2.84
N LEU A 271 -17.25 -9.51 3.29
CA LEU A 271 -16.32 -10.60 3.60
C LEU A 271 -16.93 -11.65 4.57
N THR A 272 -17.70 -11.21 5.57
CA THR A 272 -18.29 -12.10 6.59
C THR A 272 -19.44 -12.95 6.04
N ASN A 273 -19.99 -12.58 4.88
CA ASN A 273 -21.05 -13.33 4.17
C ASN A 273 -20.62 -13.63 2.72
N SER A 274 -19.37 -14.02 2.53
CA SER A 274 -18.84 -14.31 1.20
C SER A 274 -19.49 -15.56 0.58
N PRO A 275 -19.88 -15.52 -0.70
CA PRO A 275 -20.37 -16.69 -1.43
C PRO A 275 -19.24 -17.65 -1.85
N LEU A 276 -17.97 -17.29 -1.64
CA LEU A 276 -16.83 -18.14 -1.95
C LEU A 276 -16.74 -19.25 -0.90
N ARG A 277 -16.93 -20.51 -1.32
CA ARG A 277 -17.01 -21.67 -0.43
C ARG A 277 -15.67 -22.40 -0.35
N THR A 278 -15.46 -23.13 0.74
CA THR A 278 -14.16 -23.74 1.03
C THR A 278 -14.14 -25.10 0.36
N SER A 279 -12.95 -25.63 0.15
CA SER A 279 -12.71 -26.99 -0.31
C SER A 279 -13.29 -28.08 0.61
N THR A 280 -13.75 -27.73 1.81
CA THR A 280 -14.32 -28.64 2.81
C THR A 280 -15.84 -28.56 2.82
N ILE A 281 -16.51 -29.55 2.22
CA ILE A 281 -17.91 -29.84 2.56
C ILE A 281 -17.88 -30.46 3.97
N PRO A 282 -18.59 -29.92 4.97
CA PRO A 282 -18.82 -30.66 6.20
C PRO A 282 -19.50 -31.97 5.82
N SER A 283 -18.91 -33.11 6.19
CA SER A 283 -19.63 -34.37 6.07
C SER A 283 -20.96 -34.19 6.81
N PRO A 284 -22.13 -34.55 6.21
CA PRO A 284 -23.38 -34.50 6.95
C PRO A 284 -23.20 -35.27 8.26
N PRO A 285 -23.78 -34.82 9.38
CA PRO A 285 -23.71 -35.56 10.63
C PRO A 285 -24.15 -37.00 10.33
N GLN A 286 -23.27 -37.97 10.59
CA GLN A 286 -23.64 -39.38 10.46
C GLN A 286 -24.88 -39.56 11.32
N SER A 287 -26.00 -39.91 10.69
CA SER A 287 -27.16 -40.33 11.44
C SER A 287 -26.76 -41.57 12.24
N ASP A 288 -27.08 -41.57 13.53
CA ASP A 288 -26.83 -42.67 14.47
C ASP A 288 -27.74 -43.88 14.19
N TYR A 289 -27.82 -44.31 12.93
CA TYR A 289 -28.44 -45.59 12.58
C TYR A 289 -27.36 -46.69 12.58
N PRO A 290 -27.49 -47.71 13.44
CA PRO A 290 -26.56 -48.83 13.45
C PRO A 290 -26.76 -49.65 12.18
N THR A 291 -25.92 -49.41 11.17
CA THR A 291 -25.84 -50.29 9.99
C THR A 291 -24.78 -51.35 10.24
N ASN A 292 -25.27 -52.51 10.63
CA ASN A 292 -24.51 -53.71 10.89
C ASN A 292 -24.15 -54.38 9.54
N THR A 293 -23.04 -53.99 8.91
CA THR A 293 -22.43 -54.80 7.85
C THR A 293 -20.93 -54.55 7.74
N THR A 294 -20.18 -55.58 8.11
CA THR A 294 -18.76 -55.80 7.87
C THR A 294 -18.48 -55.90 6.37
N THR A 295 -17.91 -54.87 5.74
CA THR A 295 -17.09 -55.01 4.52
C THR A 295 -16.23 -53.78 4.26
N GLY A 296 -14.90 -53.97 4.34
CA GLY A 296 -13.96 -53.55 3.29
C GLY A 296 -13.70 -52.06 3.06
N LYS A 297 -12.59 -51.58 3.64
CA LYS A 297 -11.59 -50.65 3.05
C LYS A 297 -12.07 -49.77 1.87
N ASN A 298 -12.54 -48.55 2.15
CA ASN A 298 -12.40 -47.40 1.25
C ASN A 298 -12.65 -46.08 2.01
N ARG A 299 -11.72 -45.70 2.89
CA ARG A 299 -11.72 -44.39 3.56
C ARG A 299 -10.43 -43.67 3.20
N ASN A 300 -10.42 -42.99 2.05
CA ASN A 300 -9.57 -41.83 1.73
C ASN A 300 -9.63 -41.50 0.23
N ARG A 301 -10.83 -41.27 -0.31
CA ARG A 301 -10.92 -40.49 -1.55
C ARG A 301 -10.98 -39.02 -1.11
N LYS A 302 -9.83 -38.33 -1.02
CA LYS A 302 -9.78 -36.87 -0.89
C LYS A 302 -10.67 -36.33 -2.02
N GLN A 303 -11.84 -35.81 -1.70
CA GLN A 303 -12.72 -35.21 -2.70
C GLN A 303 -11.97 -34.02 -3.30
N SER A 304 -11.94 -33.94 -4.63
CA SER A 304 -11.40 -32.78 -5.32
C SER A 304 -12.19 -31.54 -4.90
N PRO A 305 -11.52 -30.42 -4.57
CA PRO A 305 -12.20 -29.22 -4.10
C PRO A 305 -13.20 -28.72 -5.15
N LEU A 306 -14.34 -28.20 -4.69
CA LEU A 306 -15.40 -27.64 -5.55
C LEU A 306 -14.95 -26.38 -6.31
N GLN A 307 -13.96 -25.66 -5.78
CA GLN A 307 -13.41 -24.43 -6.36
C GLN A 307 -11.88 -24.48 -6.29
N PRO A 308 -11.16 -23.97 -7.30
CA PRO A 308 -9.71 -23.82 -7.19
C PRO A 308 -9.39 -22.82 -6.06
N PRO A 309 -8.32 -23.05 -5.27
CA PRO A 309 -7.89 -22.10 -4.26
C PRO A 309 -7.48 -20.78 -4.91
N LEU A 310 -7.54 -19.69 -4.14
CA LEU A 310 -7.06 -18.39 -4.56
C LEU A 310 -5.53 -18.33 -4.41
N ASP A 311 -4.85 -17.68 -5.35
CA ASP A 311 -3.41 -17.48 -5.29
C ASP A 311 -3.05 -16.17 -4.57
N ALA A 312 -3.90 -15.15 -4.72
CA ALA A 312 -3.70 -13.85 -4.11
C ALA A 312 -5.02 -13.26 -3.59
N ILE A 313 -4.98 -12.71 -2.38
CA ILE A 313 -6.03 -11.84 -1.85
C ILE A 313 -5.39 -10.49 -1.59
N LEU A 314 -5.96 -9.41 -2.13
CA LEU A 314 -5.47 -8.05 -1.92
C LEU A 314 -6.62 -7.23 -1.34
N CYS A 315 -6.39 -6.52 -0.24
CA CYS A 315 -7.45 -5.75 0.39
C CYS A 315 -6.95 -4.46 1.04
N ASP A 316 -7.76 -3.42 0.88
CA ASP A 316 -7.69 -2.17 1.63
C ASP A 316 -9.07 -1.93 2.29
N PRO A 317 -9.34 -2.59 3.43
CA PRO A 317 -10.64 -2.47 4.10
C PRO A 317 -10.88 -1.03 4.57
N PRO A 318 -12.13 -0.61 4.78
CA PRO A 318 -12.40 0.68 5.41
C PRO A 318 -11.75 0.75 6.80
N TYR A 319 -11.23 1.92 7.20
CA TYR A 319 -10.59 2.08 8.53
C TYR A 319 -11.53 2.69 9.59
N GLY A 320 -12.75 3.07 9.22
CA GLY A 320 -13.71 3.71 10.13
C GLY A 320 -13.66 5.24 10.19
N VAL A 321 -12.73 5.89 9.46
CA VAL A 321 -12.54 7.35 9.46
C VAL A 321 -13.47 8.06 8.47
N ARG A 322 -13.33 7.76 7.17
CA ARG A 322 -14.15 8.34 6.09
C ARG A 322 -15.44 7.56 5.87
N GLU A 323 -15.35 6.25 6.03
CA GLU A 323 -16.47 5.33 5.87
C GLU A 323 -16.58 4.49 7.14
N GLY A 324 -17.77 4.49 7.74
CA GLY A 324 -18.03 3.68 8.93
C GLY A 324 -17.90 2.20 8.59
N LEU A 325 -17.14 1.48 9.41
CA LEU A 325 -16.96 0.04 9.25
C LEU A 325 -18.31 -0.68 9.42
N LYS A 326 -18.73 -1.42 8.40
CA LYS A 326 -20.03 -2.08 8.35
C LYS A 326 -19.94 -3.44 7.69
N VAL A 327 -20.85 -4.32 8.07
CA VAL A 327 -21.10 -5.62 7.42
C VAL A 327 -22.58 -5.76 7.10
N LEU A 328 -22.95 -6.74 6.28
CA LEU A 328 -24.36 -7.03 6.02
C LEU A 328 -25.08 -7.45 7.30
N GLY A 329 -26.35 -7.07 7.37
CA GLY A 329 -27.23 -7.38 8.49
C GLY A 329 -27.81 -6.13 9.13
N SER A 330 -28.69 -6.36 10.09
CA SER A 330 -29.39 -5.30 10.82
C SER A 330 -29.21 -5.54 12.32
N THR A 331 -29.20 -4.46 13.10
CA THR A 331 -29.38 -4.53 14.57
C THR A 331 -30.87 -4.49 14.94
N ARG A 332 -31.74 -4.09 14.01
CA ARG A 332 -33.19 -3.98 14.21
C ARG A 332 -33.89 -5.24 13.74
N ALA A 333 -34.58 -5.92 14.66
CA ALA A 333 -35.27 -7.20 14.45
C ALA A 333 -36.22 -7.23 13.23
N HIS A 334 -37.01 -6.17 13.01
CA HIS A 334 -37.98 -6.09 11.91
C HIS A 334 -37.36 -5.97 10.51
N LEU A 335 -36.06 -5.65 10.39
CA LEU A 335 -35.35 -5.61 9.11
C LEU A 335 -34.70 -6.95 8.75
N HIS A 336 -34.86 -7.98 9.59
CA HIS A 336 -34.50 -9.37 9.26
C HIS A 336 -35.64 -10.10 8.55
N GLU A 337 -36.86 -9.55 8.59
CA GLU A 337 -38.00 -10.08 7.84
C GLU A 337 -37.93 -9.62 6.39
N VAL A 338 -38.48 -10.43 5.48
CA VAL A 338 -38.61 -10.04 4.08
C VAL A 338 -39.56 -8.85 3.99
N VAL A 339 -39.01 -7.68 3.68
CA VAL A 339 -39.80 -6.50 3.37
C VAL A 339 -40.50 -6.72 2.04
N HIS A 340 -41.83 -6.69 2.03
CA HIS A 340 -42.62 -6.74 0.81
C HIS A 340 -43.04 -5.33 0.41
N LEU A 341 -42.99 -5.04 -0.89
CA LEU A 341 -43.49 -3.80 -1.46
C LEU A 341 -45.03 -3.84 -1.52
N ALA A 342 -45.63 -2.69 -1.86
CA ALA A 342 -47.10 -2.57 -1.91
C ALA A 342 -47.78 -3.53 -2.90
N ASP A 343 -47.03 -4.02 -3.90
CA ASP A 343 -47.45 -5.00 -4.90
C ASP A 343 -47.23 -6.47 -4.46
N GLY A 344 -46.72 -6.69 -3.25
CA GLY A 344 -46.38 -8.02 -2.72
C GLY A 344 -45.03 -8.56 -3.20
N THR A 345 -44.26 -7.81 -3.99
CA THR A 345 -42.92 -8.22 -4.41
C THR A 345 -41.93 -8.07 -3.25
N PRO A 346 -41.11 -9.09 -2.95
CA PRO A 346 -40.01 -8.95 -2.00
C PRO A 346 -39.04 -7.84 -2.42
N ALA A 347 -38.78 -6.87 -1.56
CA ALA A 347 -37.96 -5.70 -1.85
C ALA A 347 -36.52 -6.07 -2.27
N HIS A 348 -36.00 -7.21 -1.81
CA HIS A 348 -34.67 -7.69 -2.16
C HIS A 348 -34.50 -8.10 -3.63
N LEU A 349 -35.60 -8.27 -4.37
CA LEU A 349 -35.59 -8.56 -5.80
C LEU A 349 -35.48 -7.31 -6.68
N GLN A 350 -35.59 -6.12 -6.09
CA GLN A 350 -35.43 -4.86 -6.83
C GLN A 350 -34.00 -4.68 -7.30
N GLU A 351 -33.81 -4.20 -8.53
CA GLU A 351 -32.48 -4.00 -9.15
C GLU A 351 -31.60 -3.03 -8.33
N ASN A 352 -32.22 -2.07 -7.66
CA ASN A 352 -31.56 -1.06 -6.83
C ASN A 352 -31.57 -1.41 -5.33
N TYR A 353 -31.93 -2.63 -4.95
CA TYR A 353 -31.95 -3.03 -3.54
C TYR A 353 -30.56 -2.89 -2.92
N LEU A 354 -30.52 -2.24 -1.76
CA LEU A 354 -29.34 -2.15 -0.92
C LEU A 354 -29.64 -2.91 0.38
N PRO A 355 -28.93 -4.03 0.64
CA PRO A 355 -29.10 -4.77 1.87
C PRO A 355 -28.86 -3.89 3.12
N PRO A 356 -29.55 -4.17 4.25
CA PRO A 356 -29.27 -3.56 5.53
C PRO A 356 -27.80 -3.76 5.93
N LYS A 357 -27.25 -2.75 6.62
CA LYS A 357 -25.87 -2.73 7.10
C LYS A 357 -25.85 -2.45 8.59
N ARG A 358 -24.99 -3.13 9.33
CA ARG A 358 -24.75 -2.89 10.77
C ARG A 358 -23.30 -2.45 11.00
N PRO A 359 -23.03 -1.62 12.03
CA PRO A 359 -21.67 -1.29 12.43
C PRO A 359 -20.83 -2.54 12.74
N TYR A 360 -19.54 -2.47 12.49
CA TYR A 360 -18.59 -3.56 12.74
C TYR A 360 -17.28 -3.03 13.35
N SER A 361 -16.51 -3.90 14.00
CA SER A 361 -15.25 -3.53 14.65
C SER A 361 -14.06 -3.74 13.71
N LEU A 362 -13.09 -2.82 13.71
CA LEU A 362 -11.89 -2.94 12.88
C LEU A 362 -11.08 -4.18 13.26
N GLY A 363 -10.86 -4.41 14.56
CA GLY A 363 -10.14 -5.60 15.02
C GLY A 363 -10.78 -6.90 14.55
N ARG A 364 -12.12 -6.97 14.55
CA ARG A 364 -12.84 -8.14 14.02
C ARG A 364 -12.71 -8.28 12.52
N MET A 365 -12.83 -7.17 11.79
CA MET A 365 -12.64 -7.18 10.34
C MET A 365 -11.25 -7.69 9.98
N LEU A 366 -10.21 -7.27 10.70
CA LEU A 366 -8.85 -7.77 10.50
C LEU A 366 -8.78 -9.28 10.77
N GLU A 367 -9.28 -9.76 11.92
CA GLU A 367 -9.33 -11.21 12.20
C GLU A 367 -10.10 -12.01 11.13
N ASP A 368 -11.24 -11.51 10.66
CA ASP A 368 -12.06 -12.16 9.64
C ASP A 368 -11.36 -12.19 8.27
N ILE A 369 -10.57 -11.17 7.95
CA ILE A 369 -9.70 -11.16 6.74
C ILE A 369 -8.66 -12.27 6.84
N LEU A 370 -8.03 -12.46 8.00
CA LEU A 370 -7.03 -13.51 8.18
C LEU A 370 -7.65 -14.91 8.15
N GLU A 371 -8.78 -15.15 8.82
CA GLU A 371 -9.50 -16.44 8.73
C GLU A 371 -9.94 -16.71 7.29
N PHE A 372 -10.52 -15.72 6.61
CA PHE A 372 -10.90 -15.86 5.21
C PHE A 372 -9.68 -16.19 4.34
N ALA A 373 -8.56 -15.50 4.50
CA ALA A 373 -7.35 -15.81 3.76
C ALA A 373 -6.82 -17.23 4.05
N ALA A 374 -6.82 -17.65 5.31
CA ALA A 374 -6.41 -18.99 5.72
C ALA A 374 -7.26 -20.09 5.08
N GLU A 375 -8.57 -19.83 4.93
CA GLU A 375 -9.53 -20.76 4.33
C GLU A 375 -9.50 -20.81 2.80
N ARG A 376 -9.21 -19.69 2.13
CA ARG A 376 -9.37 -19.55 0.67
C ARG A 376 -8.06 -19.58 -0.11
N LEU A 377 -6.95 -19.20 0.50
CA LEU A 377 -5.65 -19.22 -0.17
C LEU A 377 -5.14 -20.65 -0.35
N GLY A 378 -4.42 -20.88 -1.45
CA GLY A 378 -3.73 -22.14 -1.70
C GLY A 378 -2.59 -22.35 -0.71
N GLU A 379 -2.48 -23.57 -0.20
CA GLU A 379 -1.41 -24.01 0.72
C GLU A 379 0.00 -23.94 0.09
N ALA A 380 0.09 -23.87 -1.24
CA ALA A 380 1.33 -23.79 -2.01
C ALA A 380 1.73 -22.34 -2.34
N GLY A 381 1.84 -21.49 -1.32
CA GLY A 381 2.35 -20.12 -1.48
C GLY A 381 1.31 -19.07 -1.84
N GLY A 382 0.03 -19.31 -1.52
CA GLY A 382 -1.00 -18.28 -1.61
C GLY A 382 -0.69 -17.09 -0.68
N ARG A 383 -0.95 -15.87 -1.15
CA ARG A 383 -0.54 -14.63 -0.45
C ARG A 383 -1.71 -13.70 -0.16
N LEU A 384 -1.72 -13.14 1.04
CA LEU A 384 -2.62 -12.05 1.43
C LEU A 384 -1.81 -10.74 1.50
N GLY A 385 -2.26 -9.72 0.78
CA GLY A 385 -1.86 -8.33 0.97
C GLY A 385 -2.96 -7.57 1.71
N LEU A 386 -2.66 -7.09 2.91
CA LEU A 386 -3.60 -6.40 3.80
C LEU A 386 -3.07 -5.01 4.15
N TRP A 387 -3.76 -3.98 3.70
CA TRP A 387 -3.53 -2.61 4.17
C TRP A 387 -4.26 -2.35 5.49
N MET A 388 -3.59 -1.74 6.46
CA MET A 388 -4.18 -1.37 7.74
C MET A 388 -3.56 -0.10 8.33
N PRO A 389 -4.29 0.67 9.14
CA PRO A 389 -3.74 1.84 9.85
C PRO A 389 -2.78 1.42 10.97
N VAL A 390 -1.79 2.26 11.29
CA VAL A 390 -0.85 2.06 12.41
C VAL A 390 -1.15 3.01 13.57
N ALA A 391 -0.95 4.33 13.36
CA ALA A 391 -1.17 5.40 14.35
C ALA A 391 -1.60 6.73 13.68
N GLY A 392 -2.22 7.63 14.45
CA GLY A 392 -2.73 8.95 13.99
C GLY A 392 -4.07 8.94 13.24
N ALA A 393 -4.53 7.78 12.75
CA ALA A 393 -5.80 7.67 12.03
C ALA A 393 -7.07 7.77 12.92
N VAL A 394 -6.94 7.63 14.25
CA VAL A 394 -8.08 7.47 15.18
C VAL A 394 -8.28 8.68 16.11
N SER A 395 -7.38 9.67 16.06
CA SER A 395 -7.42 10.89 16.88
C SER A 395 -7.39 12.13 15.98
N ALA A 396 -8.48 12.36 15.25
CA ALA A 396 -8.71 13.63 14.56
C ALA A 396 -9.67 14.48 15.37
N GLU A 397 -9.18 15.08 16.46
CA GLU A 397 -9.75 16.33 16.94
C GLU A 397 -9.15 17.46 16.08
N SER A 398 -10.06 18.29 15.58
CA SER A 398 -9.78 19.45 14.75
C SER A 398 -9.25 20.59 15.60
N GLU A 399 -7.98 20.95 15.43
CA GLU A 399 -7.59 22.35 15.57
C GLU A 399 -7.75 23.00 14.19
N GLY A 400 -8.67 23.95 14.11
CA GLY A 400 -8.93 24.73 12.92
C GLY A 400 -7.77 25.69 12.67
N GLU A 401 -7.11 25.53 11.54
CA GLU A 401 -6.50 26.66 10.85
C GLU A 401 -7.43 27.04 9.70
N GLU A 402 -8.05 28.22 9.82
CA GLU A 402 -8.69 28.91 8.71
C GLU A 402 -7.62 29.22 7.66
N GLY A 403 -7.45 28.31 6.70
CA GLY A 403 -6.77 28.60 5.44
C GLY A 403 -7.63 29.56 4.62
N GLN A 404 -7.40 30.87 4.79
CA GLN A 404 -7.84 31.86 3.82
C GLN A 404 -7.33 31.46 2.44
N SER A 405 -8.26 31.33 1.50
CA SER A 405 -7.96 31.16 0.09
C SER A 405 -7.23 32.41 -0.40
N GLN A 406 -5.91 32.37 -0.49
CA GLN A 406 -5.16 33.30 -1.32
C GLN A 406 -5.16 32.75 -2.75
N GLU A 407 -5.82 33.48 -3.65
CA GLU A 407 -5.63 33.34 -5.09
C GLU A 407 -4.13 33.40 -5.42
N PRO A 408 -3.66 32.63 -6.41
CA PRO A 408 -2.29 32.82 -6.90
C PRO A 408 -2.14 34.25 -7.44
N PRO A 409 -1.03 34.95 -7.14
CA PRO A 409 -0.80 36.27 -7.70
C PRO A 409 -0.77 36.18 -9.24
N PRO A 410 -1.34 37.18 -9.95
CA PRO A 410 -1.35 37.19 -11.40
C PRO A 410 0.10 37.22 -11.94
N PRO A 411 0.34 36.62 -13.12
CA PRO A 411 1.66 36.68 -13.75
C PRO A 411 2.05 38.15 -14.03
N PRO A 412 3.34 38.50 -13.95
CA PRO A 412 3.80 39.83 -14.30
C PRO A 412 3.46 40.14 -15.77
N PRO A 413 3.06 41.38 -16.09
CA PRO A 413 2.64 41.73 -17.44
C PRO A 413 3.81 41.60 -18.42
N SER A 414 3.62 40.73 -19.41
CA SER A 414 4.42 40.66 -20.62
C SER A 414 4.32 41.99 -21.38
N GLN A 415 5.42 42.72 -21.47
CA GLN A 415 5.54 43.83 -22.41
C GLN A 415 6.06 43.33 -23.77
N PRO A 416 5.61 43.96 -24.87
CA PRO A 416 5.70 43.40 -26.21
C PRO A 416 7.09 43.59 -26.83
N ARG A 417 7.48 42.66 -27.71
CA ARG A 417 8.51 42.94 -28.72
C ARG A 417 7.91 43.81 -29.83
N PRO A 418 8.69 44.77 -30.33
CA PRO A 418 8.82 44.95 -31.77
C PRO A 418 10.31 44.89 -32.19
N GLY A 419 10.53 44.39 -33.41
CA GLY A 419 11.86 44.16 -33.97
C GLY A 419 12.41 45.30 -34.84
N GLU A 420 13.64 45.02 -35.27
CA GLU A 420 14.37 45.44 -36.49
C GLU A 420 14.94 46.87 -36.66
N GLN A 421 16.24 46.87 -37.02
CA GLN A 421 17.06 47.87 -37.74
C GLN A 421 17.42 49.15 -36.92
N GLU A 422 18.60 49.79 -36.98
CA GLU A 422 19.77 49.79 -37.87
C GLU A 422 20.93 50.56 -37.17
N GLU A 423 22.18 50.26 -37.56
CA GLU A 423 23.38 51.13 -37.65
C GLU A 423 24.09 51.87 -36.47
N ALA A 424 25.43 51.83 -36.61
CA ALA A 424 26.48 52.81 -36.27
C ALA A 424 27.32 52.69 -34.95
N LYS A 425 28.59 52.30 -35.16
CA LYS A 425 29.82 52.50 -34.36
C LYS A 425 30.20 54.01 -34.23
N PRO A 426 31.38 54.43 -33.66
CA PRO A 426 32.33 53.83 -32.69
C PRO A 426 32.75 54.80 -31.54
N SER A 427 33.46 54.30 -30.52
CA SER A 427 34.74 54.92 -30.07
C SER A 427 35.49 54.04 -29.05
N ASP A 428 36.66 53.58 -29.50
CA ASP A 428 37.85 53.13 -28.75
C ASP A 428 38.70 54.37 -28.37
N PRO A 429 39.90 54.26 -27.78
CA PRO A 429 40.45 53.25 -26.86
C PRO A 429 41.28 53.89 -25.71
N ALA A 430 41.88 53.05 -24.83
CA ALA A 430 43.27 53.15 -24.31
C ALA A 430 43.38 52.63 -22.86
N THR A 431 44.48 52.07 -22.33
CA THR A 431 45.72 51.42 -22.76
C THR A 431 46.33 50.85 -21.45
N ALA A 432 47.25 49.90 -21.56
CA ALA A 432 48.34 49.59 -20.61
C ALA A 432 48.10 48.59 -19.44
N THR A 433 48.38 47.31 -19.76
CA THR A 433 49.25 46.37 -19.02
C THR A 433 50.63 46.95 -18.64
N PRO A 434 51.57 46.20 -18.01
CA PRO A 434 51.51 45.21 -16.90
C PRO A 434 52.72 45.41 -15.93
N SER A 435 52.92 44.53 -14.93
CA SER A 435 54.24 44.09 -14.38
C SER A 435 54.00 43.44 -13.01
N ALA A 436 54.18 42.14 -12.78
CA ALA A 436 55.37 41.26 -12.84
C ALA A 436 56.08 41.09 -11.48
N ALA A 437 56.59 39.86 -11.30
CA ALA A 437 57.68 39.43 -10.42
C ALA A 437 57.40 39.36 -8.90
N ALA A 438 57.98 38.44 -8.12
CA ALA A 438 58.80 37.24 -8.33
C ALA A 438 59.13 36.66 -6.94
N ALA A 439 59.39 35.33 -6.88
CA ALA A 439 60.44 34.64 -6.09
C ALA A 439 60.51 34.86 -4.55
N ALA A 440 61.08 34.01 -3.70
CA ALA A 440 62.03 32.92 -3.85
C ALA A 440 61.95 31.99 -2.61
N ALA A 441 62.52 30.80 -2.77
CA ALA A 441 62.77 29.78 -1.76
C ALA A 441 63.87 30.16 -0.74
N ALA A 442 63.88 29.50 0.42
CA ALA A 442 65.10 29.07 1.10
C ALA A 442 64.82 28.04 2.22
N THR A 443 65.68 27.03 2.25
CA THR A 443 65.84 25.88 3.14
C THR A 443 66.66 26.20 4.40
N ALA A 444 66.45 25.48 5.51
CA ALA A 444 67.47 24.70 6.27
C ALA A 444 67.12 24.48 7.77
N ASP A 445 66.95 23.20 8.11
CA ASP A 445 67.42 22.40 9.26
C ASP A 445 67.87 23.03 10.61
N SER A 446 67.32 22.54 11.73
CA SER A 446 68.02 22.08 12.95
C SER A 446 67.08 21.79 14.15
N SER A 447 67.27 20.63 14.80
CA SER A 447 66.68 20.15 16.08
C SER A 447 67.36 20.81 17.31
N PRO A 448 66.90 20.74 18.61
CA PRO A 448 66.22 19.59 19.28
C PRO A 448 65.18 19.84 20.42
N ALA A 449 64.43 18.77 20.71
CA ALA A 449 63.86 18.22 21.97
C ALA A 449 63.38 19.09 23.17
N ALA A 450 62.09 18.86 23.55
CA ALA A 450 61.44 18.74 24.88
C ALA A 450 59.96 19.23 24.71
N ASP A 451 58.88 18.64 25.22
CA ASP A 451 58.61 17.77 26.35
C ASP A 451 57.21 17.12 26.13
N LEU A 452 56.99 15.88 26.57
CA LEU A 452 55.72 15.13 26.44
C LEU A 452 55.04 15.00 27.80
N PRO A 453 53.69 14.95 27.84
CA PRO A 453 53.04 14.01 28.73
C PRO A 453 51.95 13.17 28.04
N LYS A 454 52.22 11.86 28.02
CA LYS A 454 51.32 10.72 28.29
C LYS A 454 49.86 10.82 27.82
N THR A 455 49.58 10.17 26.68
CA THR A 455 48.25 9.61 26.39
C THR A 455 48.32 8.08 26.44
N ARG A 456 47.44 7.50 27.24
CA ARG A 456 47.36 6.08 27.57
C ARG A 456 46.49 5.39 26.51
N LEU A 457 47.04 4.39 25.83
CA LEU A 457 46.28 3.44 25.02
C LEU A 457 45.31 2.65 25.91
N PRO A 458 44.15 2.24 25.37
CA PRO A 458 43.52 0.99 25.78
C PRO A 458 43.39 0.01 24.62
N GLN A 459 43.79 -1.24 24.87
CA GLN A 459 43.25 -2.44 24.20
C GLN A 459 42.12 -3.04 25.08
N PRO A 460 41.52 -4.18 24.71
CA PRO A 460 40.13 -4.30 24.25
C PRO A 460 39.20 -4.77 25.37
N ALA A 461 37.90 -4.47 25.27
CA ALA A 461 36.90 -5.03 26.19
C ALA A 461 35.70 -5.59 25.41
N GLU A 462 35.38 -6.82 25.78
CA GLU A 462 34.24 -7.63 25.35
C GLU A 462 32.89 -6.99 25.76
N GLN A 463 31.89 -7.21 24.89
CA GLN A 463 30.46 -7.31 25.14
C GLN A 463 29.78 -6.36 26.15
N ALA A 464 28.95 -5.46 25.61
CA ALA A 464 27.71 -5.04 26.26
C ALA A 464 26.66 -4.73 25.18
N GLU A 465 25.67 -5.61 25.06
CA GLU A 465 24.35 -5.28 24.53
C GLU A 465 23.75 -4.17 25.40
N GLN A 466 23.44 -3.01 24.81
CA GLN A 466 22.55 -2.03 25.43
C GLN A 466 21.94 -1.09 24.37
N GLU A 467 20.72 -1.46 24.00
CA GLU A 467 19.55 -0.59 23.90
C GLU A 467 19.73 0.77 23.20
N SER A 468 19.47 0.77 21.89
CA SER A 468 18.97 1.97 21.22
C SER A 468 17.53 2.23 21.66
N GLN A 469 17.36 3.12 22.64
CA GLN A 469 16.07 3.74 22.95
C GLN A 469 15.67 4.66 21.79
N SER A 470 15.02 4.09 20.77
CA SER A 470 14.22 4.86 19.81
C SER A 470 12.92 5.26 20.48
N SER A 471 12.53 6.52 20.31
CA SER A 471 11.23 7.08 20.68
C SER A 471 10.10 6.10 20.38
N ALA A 472 9.50 5.53 21.44
CA ALA A 472 8.31 4.71 21.34
C ALA A 472 7.13 5.59 20.96
N GLU A 473 6.95 5.83 19.67
CA GLU A 473 5.64 6.17 19.14
C GLU A 473 4.75 4.94 19.38
N GLU A 474 3.78 5.06 20.29
CA GLU A 474 2.88 3.97 20.65
C GLU A 474 2.20 3.40 19.41
N GLU A 475 2.51 2.15 19.07
CA GLU A 475 1.78 1.39 18.07
C GLU A 475 0.34 1.14 18.58
N ILE A 476 -0.63 1.94 18.14
CA ILE A 476 -2.01 1.93 18.68
C ILE A 476 -2.77 0.65 18.29
N ILE A 477 -2.46 0.04 17.14
CA ILE A 477 -3.15 -1.16 16.63
C ILE A 477 -2.13 -2.28 16.36
N PRO A 478 -2.18 -3.41 17.08
CA PRO A 478 -1.23 -4.50 16.89
C PRO A 478 -1.40 -5.17 15.52
N ILE A 479 -0.31 -5.75 15.01
CA ILE A 479 -0.34 -6.59 13.80
C ILE A 479 -1.23 -7.82 14.07
N PRO A 480 -2.29 -8.06 13.26
CA PRO A 480 -3.12 -9.23 13.44
C PRO A 480 -2.36 -10.51 13.09
N THR A 481 -2.67 -11.62 13.77
CA THR A 481 -1.99 -12.90 13.59
C THR A 481 -3.00 -14.04 13.41
N HIS A 482 -2.58 -15.10 12.72
CA HIS A 482 -3.40 -16.29 12.50
C HIS A 482 -2.50 -17.54 12.37
N PRO A 483 -2.79 -18.65 13.07
CA PRO A 483 -1.89 -19.83 13.10
C PRO A 483 -1.56 -20.46 11.74
N ALA A 484 -2.44 -20.29 10.75
CA ALA A 484 -2.25 -20.82 9.40
C ALA A 484 -1.55 -19.86 8.41
N LEU A 485 -1.21 -18.64 8.85
CA LEU A 485 -0.63 -17.59 8.02
C LEU A 485 0.69 -17.11 8.63
N ARG A 486 1.75 -17.07 7.83
CA ARG A 486 3.03 -16.48 8.24
C ARG A 486 3.13 -15.06 7.70
N LEU A 487 3.39 -14.09 8.58
CA LEU A 487 3.76 -12.75 8.16
C LEU A 487 5.13 -12.79 7.46
N ALA A 488 5.18 -12.35 6.20
CA ALA A 488 6.37 -12.35 5.37
C ALA A 488 7.02 -10.97 5.32
N HIS A 489 6.22 -9.92 5.14
CA HIS A 489 6.71 -8.55 5.03
C HIS A 489 5.76 -7.56 5.70
N THR A 490 6.34 -6.50 6.25
CA THR A 490 5.63 -5.32 6.76
C THR A 490 6.28 -4.11 6.11
N SER A 491 5.48 -3.29 5.42
CA SER A 491 5.96 -2.07 4.76
C SER A 491 5.06 -0.91 5.14
N GLN A 492 5.66 0.18 5.62
CA GLN A 492 4.95 1.35 6.14
C GLN A 492 4.93 2.48 5.12
N GLN A 493 3.75 3.08 4.95
CA GLN A 493 3.54 4.32 4.23
C GLN A 493 3.20 5.42 5.23
N ASP A 494 4.09 6.39 5.32
CA ASP A 494 3.94 7.55 6.17
C ASP A 494 3.24 8.70 5.46
N PHE A 495 2.36 9.37 6.19
CA PHE A 495 1.81 10.67 5.86
C PHE A 495 2.09 11.61 7.02
N ASN A 496 2.04 12.93 6.77
CA ASN A 496 2.40 13.95 7.76
C ASN A 496 1.77 13.77 9.16
N LYS A 497 0.52 13.28 9.23
CA LYS A 497 -0.25 13.16 10.49
C LYS A 497 -0.71 11.74 10.83
N TRP A 498 -0.47 10.76 9.96
CA TRP A 498 -0.91 9.38 10.15
C TRP A 498 -0.11 8.44 9.26
N SER A 499 -0.08 7.16 9.60
CA SER A 499 0.54 6.15 8.75
C SER A 499 -0.36 4.94 8.57
N ARG A 500 -0.16 4.23 7.47
CA ARG A 500 -0.71 2.90 7.24
C ARG A 500 0.40 1.98 6.81
N ARG A 501 0.17 0.69 6.96
CA ARG A 501 1.11 -0.35 6.54
C ARG A 501 0.44 -1.37 5.65
N LEU A 502 1.23 -1.92 4.76
CA LEU A 502 0.93 -3.13 4.02
C LEU A 502 1.57 -4.31 4.74
N LEU A 503 0.75 -5.31 5.05
CA LEU A 503 1.16 -6.59 5.58
C LEU A 503 1.03 -7.65 4.49
N ILE A 504 2.09 -8.42 4.29
CA ILE A 504 2.09 -9.56 3.36
C ILE A 504 2.14 -10.83 4.18
N TYR A 505 1.10 -11.66 4.09
CA TYR A 505 1.07 -12.98 4.68
C TYR A 505 1.18 -14.06 3.60
N ILE A 506 1.80 -15.18 3.97
CA ILE A 506 1.89 -16.38 3.15
C ILE A 506 1.10 -17.49 3.85
N ARG A 507 0.24 -18.18 3.11
CA ARG A 507 -0.47 -19.37 3.59
C ARG A 507 0.51 -20.52 3.79
N LEU A 508 0.54 -21.07 5.01
CA LEU A 508 1.38 -22.22 5.33
C LEU A 508 0.86 -23.51 4.67
N PRO A 509 1.72 -24.50 4.39
CA PRO A 509 1.28 -25.87 4.12
C PRO A 509 0.51 -26.44 5.32
N GLN A 510 -0.49 -27.30 5.10
CA GLN A 510 -1.34 -27.81 6.18
C GLN A 510 -0.55 -28.57 7.26
N GLU A 511 0.51 -29.27 6.87
CA GLU A 511 1.45 -29.98 7.73
C GLU A 511 2.25 -29.05 8.66
N GLU A 512 2.45 -27.79 8.29
CA GLU A 512 3.16 -26.79 9.10
C GLU A 512 2.21 -26.01 10.02
N VAL A 513 0.89 -26.13 9.85
CA VAL A 513 -0.09 -25.42 10.67
C VAL A 513 -0.19 -26.05 12.07
N PRO A 514 0.07 -25.30 13.16
CA PRO A 514 -0.10 -25.79 14.52
C PRO A 514 -1.60 -26.02 14.83
N GLN A 515 -2.05 -27.28 14.72
CA GLN A 515 -3.49 -27.62 14.80
C GLN A 515 -4.11 -27.24 16.15
N GLY A 516 -3.35 -27.34 17.25
CA GLY A 516 -3.81 -26.93 18.58
C GLY A 516 -4.11 -25.43 18.64
N GLU A 517 -3.16 -24.60 18.21
CA GLU A 517 -3.32 -23.13 18.19
C GLU A 517 -4.45 -22.70 17.24
N LEU A 518 -4.60 -23.38 16.10
CA LEU A 518 -5.71 -23.11 15.17
C LEU A 518 -7.07 -23.42 15.80
N ALA A 519 -7.19 -24.54 16.51
CA ALA A 519 -8.41 -24.90 17.22
C ALA A 519 -8.73 -23.89 18.34
N GLU A 520 -7.73 -23.46 19.10
CA GLU A 520 -7.88 -22.43 20.14
C GLU A 520 -8.26 -21.06 19.56
N PHE A 521 -7.65 -20.66 18.43
CA PHE A 521 -8.00 -19.44 17.71
C PHE A 521 -9.48 -19.44 17.31
N ARG A 522 -9.94 -20.52 16.65
CA ARG A 522 -11.33 -20.67 16.22
C ARG A 522 -12.30 -20.77 17.40
N SER A 523 -11.94 -21.49 18.46
CA SER A 523 -12.77 -21.56 19.67
C SER A 523 -12.96 -20.19 20.33
N ARG A 524 -11.90 -19.37 20.43
CA ARG A 524 -12.01 -18.00 20.97
C ARG A 524 -12.89 -17.12 20.09
N ARG A 525 -12.79 -17.27 18.77
CA ARG A 525 -13.64 -16.58 17.79
C ARG A 525 -15.11 -16.98 17.95
N ASP A 526 -15.41 -18.28 18.00
CA ASP A 526 -16.77 -18.82 18.15
C ASP A 526 -17.42 -18.41 19.49
N GLU A 527 -16.66 -18.46 20.60
CA GLU A 527 -17.17 -18.05 21.91
C GLU A 527 -17.56 -16.56 21.93
N ARG A 528 -16.74 -15.73 21.32
CA ARG A 528 -17.00 -14.30 21.18
C ARG A 528 -18.25 -14.05 20.31
N GLU A 529 -18.36 -14.70 19.16
CA GLU A 529 -19.54 -14.61 18.29
C GLU A 529 -20.82 -15.06 19.01
N ARG A 530 -20.75 -16.15 19.79
CA ARG A 530 -21.87 -16.63 20.61
C ARG A 530 -22.29 -15.59 21.64
N ARG A 531 -21.35 -15.03 22.40
CA ARG A 531 -21.62 -14.02 23.43
C ARG A 531 -22.34 -12.81 22.85
N GLU A 532 -21.90 -12.34 21.69
CA GLU A 532 -22.51 -11.20 21.01
C GLU A 532 -23.89 -11.52 20.44
N ARG A 533 -24.07 -12.73 19.90
CA ARG A 533 -25.38 -13.18 19.45
C ARG A 533 -26.37 -13.23 20.60
N GLU A 534 -25.94 -13.72 21.76
CA GLU A 534 -26.75 -13.69 22.98
C GLU A 534 -27.06 -12.26 23.44
N GLU A 535 -26.08 -11.35 23.38
CA GLU A 535 -26.29 -9.93 23.70
C GLU A 535 -27.29 -9.27 22.74
N MET A 536 -27.17 -9.50 21.44
CA MET A 536 -28.14 -9.03 20.43
C MET A 536 -29.53 -9.64 20.65
N VAL A 537 -29.64 -10.91 21.07
CA VAL A 537 -30.93 -11.53 21.41
C VAL A 537 -31.52 -10.89 22.66
N ARG A 538 -30.71 -10.61 23.70
CA ARG A 538 -31.16 -9.91 24.91
C ARG A 538 -31.63 -8.48 24.60
N GLU A 539 -30.91 -7.74 23.76
CA GLU A 539 -31.35 -6.43 23.27
C GLU A 539 -32.67 -6.55 22.50
N ARG A 540 -32.81 -7.55 21.63
CA ARG A 540 -34.05 -7.83 20.89
C ARG A 540 -35.23 -8.09 21.83
N GLU A 541 -35.04 -8.88 22.88
CA GLU A 541 -36.09 -9.18 23.86
C GLU A 541 -36.50 -7.95 24.67
N ARG A 542 -35.54 -7.07 25.01
CA ARG A 542 -35.82 -5.77 25.65
C ARG A 542 -36.63 -4.85 24.75
N ASP A 543 -36.20 -4.66 23.50
CA ASP A 543 -36.90 -3.83 22.50
C ASP A 543 -38.33 -4.32 22.25
N TRP A 544 -38.53 -5.65 22.19
CA TRP A 544 -39.85 -6.23 21.99
C TRP A 544 -40.77 -5.99 23.21
N SER A 545 -40.25 -6.20 24.42
CA SER A 545 -40.96 -5.93 25.67
C SER A 545 -41.36 -4.46 25.84
N GLU A 546 -40.52 -3.52 25.40
CA GLU A 546 -40.82 -2.08 25.41
C GLU A 546 -41.90 -1.70 24.39
N ARG A 547 -41.89 -2.32 23.20
CA ARG A 547 -42.93 -2.11 22.18
C ARG A 547 -44.29 -2.68 22.61
N GLU A 548 -44.33 -3.80 23.32
CA GLU A 548 -45.58 -4.34 23.88
C GLU A 548 -46.13 -3.44 24.99
N ARG A 549 -45.28 -2.94 25.90
CA ARG A 549 -45.71 -1.94 26.91
C ARG A 549 -46.16 -0.62 26.29
N GLY A 550 -45.57 -0.22 25.17
CA GLY A 550 -45.96 0.96 24.40
C GLY A 550 -47.35 0.81 23.77
N ARG A 551 -47.66 -0.35 23.17
CA ARG A 551 -49.00 -0.64 22.62
C ARG A 551 -50.08 -0.82 23.68
N GLY A 552 -49.74 -1.44 24.82
CA GLY A 552 -50.66 -1.58 25.95
C GLY A 552 -51.06 -0.24 26.59
N CYS A 553 -50.25 0.82 26.44
CA CYS A 553 -50.59 2.17 26.92
C CYS A 553 -51.51 2.96 25.97
N GLU A 554 -51.57 2.62 24.68
CA GLU A 554 -52.47 3.28 23.72
C GLU A 554 -53.87 2.66 23.70
N GLU A 555 -54.00 1.36 23.99
CA GLU A 555 -55.32 0.71 24.12
C GLU A 555 -56.07 1.11 25.41
N GLY A 556 -55.37 1.63 26.42
CA GLY A 556 -55.97 2.12 27.68
C GLY A 556 -56.56 3.54 27.63
N LYS A 557 -56.46 4.25 26.49
CA LYS A 557 -56.98 5.63 26.33
C LYS A 557 -58.12 5.76 25.31
N GLY A 558 -58.70 4.64 24.89
CA GLY A 558 -59.81 4.57 23.93
C GLY A 558 -61.20 4.33 24.53
N GLN A 559 -61.38 4.44 25.85
CA GLN A 559 -62.70 4.35 26.49
C GLN A 559 -62.84 5.45 27.53
N LEU A 560 -63.37 6.60 27.11
CA LEU A 560 -64.17 7.58 27.88
C LEU A 560 -64.18 8.89 27.10
N ARG A 561 -65.12 9.02 26.16
CA ARG A 561 -65.85 10.25 25.79
C ARG A 561 -66.69 9.99 24.53
N GLU A 562 -67.84 9.36 24.74
CA GLU A 562 -69.03 9.73 23.99
C GLU A 562 -69.93 10.51 24.95
N GLU A 563 -70.31 11.70 24.54
CA GLU A 563 -71.56 12.42 24.80
C GLU A 563 -71.31 13.94 24.75
N GLY A 564 -72.06 14.63 23.89
CA GLY A 564 -72.39 16.05 24.09
C GLY A 564 -71.99 17.05 23.00
N GLU A 565 -72.94 17.26 22.09
CA GLU A 565 -73.40 18.57 21.59
C GLU A 565 -72.82 19.23 20.33
N GLU A 566 -73.79 19.61 19.51
CA GLU A 566 -73.77 20.30 18.22
C GLU A 566 -73.50 21.80 18.36
N GLY A 567 -73.01 22.41 17.26
CA GLY A 567 -73.57 23.68 16.79
C GLY A 567 -72.64 24.91 16.78
N GLY A 568 -72.62 25.59 15.62
CA GLY A 568 -72.47 27.05 15.55
C GLY A 568 -71.14 27.57 15.00
N GLY A 569 -71.19 28.21 13.82
CA GLY A 569 -70.05 28.83 13.14
C GLY A 569 -69.73 30.27 13.57
N GLY A 570 -68.77 30.88 12.86
CA GLY A 570 -68.51 32.32 12.95
C GLY A 570 -67.09 32.73 12.56
N GLN A 571 -66.98 33.54 11.50
CA GLN A 571 -65.78 34.22 11.01
C GLN A 571 -65.28 35.32 11.98
N GLY A 572 -63.99 35.66 11.91
CA GLY A 572 -63.47 36.92 12.47
C GLY A 572 -61.98 37.15 12.23
N ARG A 573 -61.65 38.17 11.43
CA ARG A 573 -60.30 38.71 11.16
C ARG A 573 -59.85 39.67 12.27
N GLY A 574 -58.53 39.75 12.50
CA GLY A 574 -57.81 41.03 12.72
C GLY A 574 -56.99 41.17 14.01
N GLY A 575 -55.79 41.76 13.87
CA GLY A 575 -55.16 42.59 14.92
C GLY A 575 -53.79 42.15 15.46
N ARG A 576 -52.74 42.93 15.15
CA ARG A 576 -51.40 42.93 15.75
C ARG A 576 -51.40 43.51 17.18
N GLU A 577 -50.52 43.04 18.07
CA GLU A 577 -49.34 43.73 18.66
C GLU A 577 -48.89 43.16 20.03
N GLY A 578 -47.57 42.93 20.17
CA GLY A 578 -46.72 43.11 21.36
C GLY A 578 -47.02 42.44 22.70
N GLY A 579 -46.14 41.51 23.15
CA GLY A 579 -46.04 41.14 24.57
C GLY A 579 -45.12 39.94 24.84
N GLU A 580 -44.01 40.19 25.54
CA GLU A 580 -42.88 39.29 25.80
C GLU A 580 -43.10 38.34 27.01
N LYS A 581 -42.36 37.21 27.00
CA LYS A 581 -42.00 36.25 28.09
C LYS A 581 -42.87 35.01 28.33
N GLY A 582 -42.22 33.84 28.21
CA GLY A 582 -42.62 32.60 28.89
C GLY A 582 -42.26 31.29 28.19
N ARG A 583 -40.99 30.86 28.24
CA ARG A 583 -40.56 29.48 27.89
C ARG A 583 -41.26 28.45 28.81
N LYS A 584 -41.92 27.44 28.24
CA LYS A 584 -42.01 26.07 28.81
C LYS A 584 -42.00 25.03 27.66
N GLY A 585 -40.97 24.20 27.67
CA GLY A 585 -40.64 23.25 26.61
C GLY A 585 -41.53 22.01 26.57
N LYS A 586 -41.73 21.50 25.35
CA LYS A 586 -42.31 20.18 25.06
C LYS A 586 -41.16 19.17 24.92
N LYS A 587 -41.32 18.03 25.62
CA LYS A 587 -40.37 16.91 25.73
C LYS A 587 -40.01 16.31 24.37
N LYS A 588 -38.71 16.25 24.07
CA LYS A 588 -38.12 15.38 23.04
C LYS A 588 -38.14 13.94 23.54
N GLY A 589 -38.54 13.01 22.66
CA GLY A 589 -38.32 11.58 22.83
C GLY A 589 -36.83 11.26 22.89
N GLY A 590 -36.51 10.18 23.61
CA GLY A 590 -35.15 9.76 23.94
C GLY A 590 -34.29 9.50 22.70
N THR A 591 -33.07 10.04 22.74
CA THR A 591 -31.98 9.79 21.80
C THR A 591 -31.19 8.55 22.20
N ALA A 592 -30.64 7.89 21.18
CA ALA A 592 -29.76 6.71 21.27
C ALA A 592 -28.43 7.03 21.96
N ASP A 593 -28.41 7.01 23.29
CA ASP A 593 -27.24 7.30 24.13
C ASP A 593 -26.75 6.10 24.96
N GLU A 594 -26.80 4.89 24.37
CA GLU A 594 -26.01 3.76 24.86
C GLU A 594 -24.94 3.40 23.82
N LEU A 595 -23.90 4.24 23.77
CA LEU A 595 -22.68 4.03 23.01
C LEU A 595 -21.47 3.98 23.95
N ASN A 596 -20.51 3.12 23.58
CA ASN A 596 -19.20 2.83 24.16
C ASN A 596 -18.54 4.01 24.92
N ALA A 597 -17.89 3.75 26.04
CA ALA A 597 -17.23 4.73 26.92
C ALA A 597 -16.28 5.70 26.18
N PHE A 598 -15.70 5.24 25.06
CA PHE A 598 -14.90 6.03 24.12
C PHE A 598 -15.68 7.21 23.49
N ARG A 599 -16.93 6.99 23.05
CA ARG A 599 -17.76 8.03 22.41
C ARG A 599 -18.26 9.08 23.40
N LYS A 600 -18.53 8.70 24.65
CA LYS A 600 -18.94 9.63 25.71
C LYS A 600 -17.85 10.66 26.05
N ARG A 601 -16.58 10.24 26.06
CA ARG A 601 -15.43 11.15 26.23
C ARG A 601 -15.25 12.10 25.04
N TYR A 602 -15.40 11.60 23.81
CA TYR A 602 -15.20 12.37 22.58
C TYR A 602 -16.22 13.51 22.37
N PHE A 603 -17.49 13.32 22.76
CA PHE A 603 -18.54 14.34 22.52
C PHE A 603 -18.82 15.27 23.70
N GLN A 604 -18.18 15.07 24.86
CA GLN A 604 -18.31 15.99 26.00
C GLN A 604 -17.61 17.34 25.75
N GLY A 605 -16.59 17.39 24.88
CA GLY A 605 -15.87 18.61 24.52
C GLY A 605 -16.57 19.53 23.51
N PHE A 606 -17.62 19.07 22.82
CA PHE A 606 -18.30 19.84 21.75
C PHE A 606 -19.60 20.53 22.20
N ARG A 607 -19.88 20.59 23.50
CA ARG A 607 -21.10 21.22 24.04
C ARG A 607 -20.89 22.60 24.65
N GLU A 608 -19.66 23.11 24.66
CA GLU A 608 -19.32 24.45 25.15
C GLU A 608 -18.32 25.14 24.22
N VAL A 609 -18.74 25.46 22.99
CA VAL A 609 -18.26 26.62 22.19
C VAL A 609 -19.42 27.11 21.33
#